data_AF-S9QH31-F1
#
_entry.id   AF-S9QH31-F1
#
_cell.length_a   1.000
_cell.length_b   1.000
_cell.length_c   1.000
_cell.angle_alpha   90.00
_cell.angle_beta   90.00
_cell.angle_gamma   90.00
#
_symmetry.space_group_name_H-M   'P 1'
#
loop_
_entity.id
_entity.type
_entity.pdbx_description
1 polymer ?
#
loop_
_entity_poly.entity_id
_entity_poly.type
_entity_poly.pdbx_seq_one_letter_code
_entity_poly.pdbx_strand_id
1 'polypeptide(L)'
;MATAELLQMNPKDQASKQKALDSALAQIERQFGKGSIMKLGGENAIQQIESVSTGSLGLDIALGIGGLPKGRVIEIYGPESSGKTTLTLHCVAEAQKQGGVCAFVDAEHALDPQYARKLGVDLDELLISQPDTGEQALEIVDTLVRSGAVSMVIVDSVAALTPKSELEGDMGDSSVGVHARLMSQAMRKLTSSISRSNCMVIFINQIRMKIGVMFGSPETTTGGNALKFYSSVRLDIRRIGALKDRDEVVGNQTRVKVVKNKVAPPFKQVEFDIMYGEGISKMGELLDLGVKAGVVEKSGSWFSYGDDRIGQGRENAKTFLKENTRIALEIEDKIRAAHGLEFDMPEVEKKAVAEDDTDGLIEG
;
A
#
# COMPACT_ATOMS: atom_id res chain seq x y z
N MET A 1 -61.30 -10.38 -12.05
CA MET A 1 -60.44 -10.18 -13.25
C MET A 1 -60.11 -8.71 -13.37
N ALA A 2 -58.93 -8.30 -12.90
CA ALA A 2 -58.32 -7.02 -13.23
C ALA A 2 -56.82 -7.29 -13.18
N THR A 3 -56.29 -7.47 -14.38
CA THR A 3 -54.96 -7.96 -14.70
C THR A 3 -53.88 -7.01 -14.21
N ALA A 4 -52.87 -7.57 -13.56
CA ALA A 4 -51.57 -6.96 -13.41
C ALA A 4 -50.88 -6.91 -14.78
N GLU A 5 -51.21 -5.92 -15.61
CA GLU A 5 -50.34 -5.48 -16.71
C GLU A 5 -49.36 -4.43 -16.17
N LEU A 6 -48.37 -4.92 -15.43
CA LEU A 6 -47.19 -4.14 -15.08
C LEU A 6 -46.29 -4.02 -16.33
N LEU A 7 -46.38 -2.87 -17.01
CA LEU A 7 -45.29 -2.22 -17.75
C LEU A 7 -44.35 -3.15 -18.55
N GLN A 8 -44.87 -3.87 -19.55
CA GLN A 8 -44.00 -4.35 -20.63
C GLN A 8 -43.73 -3.19 -21.59
N MET A 9 -42.50 -2.66 -21.56
CA MET A 9 -42.07 -1.65 -22.53
C MET A 9 -42.17 -2.22 -23.95
N ASN A 10 -42.77 -1.45 -24.85
CA ASN A 10 -42.95 -1.85 -26.24
C ASN A 10 -41.56 -2.00 -26.93
N PRO A 11 -41.29 -3.07 -27.70
CA PRO A 11 -39.95 -3.33 -28.28
C PRO A 11 -39.41 -2.19 -29.16
N LYS A 12 -40.30 -1.44 -29.82
CA LYS A 12 -39.95 -0.24 -30.61
C LYS A 12 -39.37 0.89 -29.77
N ASP A 13 -39.81 1.04 -28.51
CA ASP A 13 -39.33 2.09 -27.61
C ASP A 13 -37.99 1.74 -26.96
N GLN A 14 -37.69 0.45 -26.81
CA GLN A 14 -36.35 0.01 -26.41
C GLN A 14 -35.33 0.24 -27.53
N ALA A 15 -35.69 -0.05 -28.79
CA ALA A 15 -34.81 0.17 -29.94
C ALA A 15 -34.49 1.66 -30.17
N SER A 16 -35.47 2.56 -29.98
CA SER A 16 -35.25 4.00 -30.11
C SER A 16 -34.37 4.56 -28.99
N LYS A 17 -34.57 4.12 -27.74
CA LYS A 17 -33.72 4.47 -26.60
C LYS A 17 -32.29 3.95 -26.76
N GLN A 18 -32.12 2.73 -27.25
CA GLN A 18 -30.80 2.16 -27.50
C GLN A 18 -30.05 2.95 -28.58
N LYS A 19 -30.73 3.29 -29.68
CA LYS A 19 -30.12 4.11 -30.75
C LYS A 19 -29.72 5.52 -30.27
N ALA A 20 -30.55 6.14 -29.43
CA ALA A 20 -30.22 7.43 -28.83
C ALA A 20 -29.02 7.33 -27.86
N LEU A 21 -28.97 6.26 -27.06
CA LEU A 21 -27.86 5.95 -26.17
C LEU A 21 -26.56 5.75 -26.96
N ASP A 22 -26.58 4.93 -28.01
CA ASP A 22 -25.39 4.65 -28.83
C ASP A 22 -24.87 5.92 -29.53
N SER A 23 -25.78 6.79 -29.99
CA SER A 23 -25.41 8.09 -30.55
C SER A 23 -24.76 9.01 -29.51
N ALA A 24 -25.29 9.04 -28.29
CA ALA A 24 -24.73 9.83 -27.21
C ALA A 24 -23.35 9.29 -26.79
N LEU A 25 -23.18 7.97 -26.68
CA LEU A 25 -21.90 7.33 -26.39
C LEU A 25 -20.85 7.66 -27.46
N ALA A 26 -21.21 7.53 -28.75
CA ALA A 26 -20.32 7.87 -29.86
C ALA A 26 -19.95 9.36 -29.89
N GLN A 27 -20.87 10.24 -29.53
CA GLN A 27 -20.60 11.67 -29.42
C GLN A 27 -19.61 11.97 -28.27
N ILE A 28 -19.80 11.34 -27.11
CA ILE A 28 -18.91 11.49 -25.95
C ILE A 28 -17.51 10.98 -26.30
N GLU A 29 -17.37 9.80 -26.91
CA GLU A 29 -16.06 9.27 -27.33
C GLU A 29 -15.37 10.15 -28.38
N ARG A 30 -16.12 10.74 -29.33
CA ARG A 30 -15.55 11.68 -30.32
C ARG A 30 -15.05 12.97 -29.69
N GLN A 31 -15.75 13.48 -28.67
CA GLN A 31 -15.40 14.74 -28.01
C GLN A 31 -14.27 14.58 -26.98
N PHE A 32 -14.24 13.46 -26.27
CA PHE A 32 -13.37 13.28 -25.09
C PHE A 32 -12.36 12.13 -25.24
N GLY A 33 -12.35 11.43 -26.37
CA GLY A 33 -11.42 10.34 -26.69
C GLY A 33 -11.97 8.95 -26.39
N LYS A 34 -11.33 7.91 -26.94
CA LYS A 34 -11.69 6.51 -26.67
C LYS A 34 -11.56 6.22 -25.17
N GLY A 35 -12.55 5.54 -24.61
CA GLY A 35 -12.57 5.17 -23.19
C GLY A 35 -13.09 6.27 -22.24
N SER A 36 -13.55 7.41 -22.76
CA SER A 36 -14.18 8.46 -21.94
C SER A 36 -15.51 8.03 -21.32
N ILE A 37 -16.17 7.02 -21.90
CA ILE A 37 -17.37 6.38 -21.37
C ILE A 37 -17.40 4.91 -21.79
N MET A 38 -17.69 4.01 -20.85
CA MET A 38 -17.74 2.57 -21.11
C MET A 38 -18.76 1.87 -20.20
N LYS A 39 -19.27 0.72 -20.65
CA LYS A 39 -20.12 -0.13 -19.81
C LYS A 39 -19.25 -0.84 -18.76
N LEU A 40 -19.62 -0.71 -17.49
CA LEU A 40 -18.88 -1.28 -16.35
C LEU A 40 -18.77 -2.82 -16.35
N GLY A 41 -19.59 -3.53 -17.12
CA GLY A 41 -19.54 -4.99 -17.26
C GLY A 41 -19.15 -5.50 -18.65
N GLY A 42 -18.61 -4.63 -19.52
CA GLY A 42 -18.12 -5.06 -20.84
C GLY A 42 -16.83 -5.87 -20.76
N GLU A 43 -16.42 -6.50 -21.86
CA GLU A 43 -15.24 -7.39 -21.96
C GLU A 43 -13.90 -6.73 -21.50
N ASN A 44 -13.85 -5.41 -21.35
CA ASN A 44 -12.69 -4.64 -20.85
C ASN A 44 -12.87 -4.05 -19.44
N ALA A 45 -13.98 -4.32 -18.75
CA ALA A 45 -14.42 -3.49 -17.62
C ALA A 45 -14.07 -4.02 -16.23
N ILE A 46 -13.54 -5.24 -16.14
CA ILE A 46 -12.92 -5.76 -14.93
C ILE A 46 -11.42 -5.86 -15.19
N GLN A 47 -10.75 -4.71 -15.32
CA GLN A 47 -9.31 -4.72 -15.06
C GLN A 47 -9.15 -5.06 -13.58
N GLN A 48 -8.57 -6.23 -13.29
CA GLN A 48 -8.12 -6.53 -11.93
C GLN A 48 -7.26 -5.36 -11.48
N ILE A 49 -7.59 -4.81 -10.31
CA ILE A 49 -6.85 -3.66 -9.78
C ILE A 49 -5.46 -4.16 -9.44
N GLU A 50 -4.48 -3.79 -10.26
CA GLU A 50 -3.08 -4.10 -9.99
C GLU A 50 -2.66 -3.56 -8.62
N SER A 51 -1.85 -4.34 -7.92
CA SER A 51 -1.34 -3.99 -6.60
C SER A 51 0.19 -4.13 -6.53
N VAL A 52 0.79 -3.46 -5.56
CA VAL A 52 2.19 -3.63 -5.15
C VAL A 52 2.18 -4.12 -3.71
N SER A 53 2.97 -5.16 -3.41
CA SER A 53 3.08 -5.68 -2.04
C SER A 53 3.55 -4.59 -1.07
N THR A 54 3.07 -4.67 0.16
CA THR A 54 3.52 -3.79 1.25
C THR A 54 4.82 -4.26 1.91
N GLY A 55 5.34 -5.43 1.52
CA GLY A 55 6.40 -6.14 2.22
C GLY A 55 5.94 -6.85 3.49
N SER A 56 4.66 -6.71 3.88
CA SER A 56 4.01 -7.45 4.97
C SER A 56 2.93 -8.37 4.38
N LEU A 57 3.12 -9.68 4.51
CA LEU A 57 2.17 -10.68 4.02
C LEU A 57 0.81 -10.52 4.70
N GLY A 58 0.80 -10.27 6.01
CA GLY A 58 -0.43 -10.05 6.75
C GLY A 58 -1.19 -8.84 6.20
N LEU A 59 -0.49 -7.73 5.97
CA LEU A 59 -1.09 -6.50 5.47
C LEU A 59 -1.62 -6.67 4.04
N ASP A 60 -0.90 -7.37 3.17
CA ASP A 60 -1.35 -7.70 1.81
C ASP A 60 -2.67 -8.49 1.81
N ILE A 61 -2.78 -9.49 2.70
CA ILE A 61 -4.02 -10.25 2.94
C ILE A 61 -5.14 -9.36 3.48
N ALA A 62 -4.82 -8.46 4.42
CA ALA A 62 -5.79 -7.53 4.97
C ALA A 62 -6.27 -6.49 3.95
N LEU A 63 -5.45 -6.14 2.97
CA LEU A 63 -5.83 -5.26 1.86
C LEU A 63 -6.74 -5.95 0.85
N GLY A 64 -6.72 -7.29 0.78
CA GLY A 64 -7.66 -8.12 0.02
C GLY A 64 -7.39 -8.22 -1.48
N ILE A 65 -6.47 -7.41 -2.00
CA ILE A 65 -5.98 -7.47 -3.40
C ILE A 65 -4.49 -7.79 -3.46
N GLY A 66 -3.91 -8.26 -2.34
CA GLY A 66 -2.51 -8.64 -2.24
C GLY A 66 -1.52 -7.48 -2.15
N GLY A 67 -1.98 -6.26 -1.88
CA GLY A 67 -1.11 -5.10 -1.75
C GLY A 67 -1.84 -3.76 -1.88
N LEU A 68 -1.08 -2.68 -2.05
CA LEU A 68 -1.59 -1.34 -2.29
C LEU A 68 -1.95 -1.15 -3.78
N PRO A 69 -3.11 -0.56 -4.10
CA PRO A 69 -3.56 -0.43 -5.49
C PRO A 69 -2.75 0.61 -6.27
N LYS A 70 -2.27 0.24 -7.46
CA LYS A 70 -1.62 1.16 -8.41
C LYS A 70 -2.59 2.22 -8.93
N GLY A 71 -2.07 3.36 -9.38
CA GLY A 71 -2.90 4.45 -9.90
C GLY A 71 -3.82 5.10 -8.86
N ARG A 72 -3.53 4.95 -7.56
CA ARG A 72 -4.35 5.50 -6.46
C ARG A 72 -3.51 6.28 -5.45
N VAL A 73 -4.21 7.14 -4.71
CA VAL A 73 -3.69 7.83 -3.54
C VAL A 73 -3.84 6.93 -2.31
N ILE A 74 -2.76 6.79 -1.53
CA ILE A 74 -2.70 6.05 -0.27
C ILE A 74 -2.29 7.04 0.83
N GLU A 75 -2.88 6.94 2.02
CA GLU A 75 -2.41 7.68 3.20
C GLU A 75 -1.97 6.69 4.29
N ILE A 76 -0.73 6.82 4.75
CA ILE A 76 -0.19 6.06 5.89
C ILE A 76 0.04 7.06 7.02
N TYR A 77 -0.69 6.91 8.12
CA TYR A 77 -0.60 7.84 9.24
C TYR A 77 -0.48 7.10 10.57
N GLY A 78 0.06 7.79 11.56
CA GLY A 78 0.33 7.19 12.86
C GLY A 78 1.17 8.09 13.75
N PRO A 79 1.41 7.68 15.01
CA PRO A 79 2.33 8.36 15.90
C PRO A 79 3.76 8.44 15.33
N GLU A 80 4.60 9.24 15.98
CA GLU A 80 6.04 9.20 15.74
C GLU A 80 6.60 7.82 16.06
N SER A 81 7.66 7.41 15.36
CA SER A 81 8.32 6.10 15.54
C SER A 81 7.39 4.87 15.42
N SER A 82 6.23 5.01 14.77
CA SER A 82 5.30 3.89 14.58
C SER A 82 5.67 2.96 13.41
N GLY A 83 6.65 3.35 12.58
CA GLY A 83 7.08 2.57 11.41
C GLY A 83 6.50 3.05 10.07
N LYS A 84 5.93 4.26 9.97
CA LYS A 84 5.38 4.83 8.72
C LYS A 84 6.39 4.80 7.56
N THR A 85 7.56 5.39 7.78
CA THR A 85 8.63 5.46 6.78
C THR A 85 9.18 4.06 6.48
N THR A 86 9.38 3.21 7.51
CA THR A 86 9.79 1.80 7.32
C THR A 86 8.83 1.02 6.40
N LEU A 87 7.52 1.05 6.69
CA LEU A 87 6.51 0.39 5.85
C LEU A 87 6.55 0.92 4.41
N THR A 88 6.77 2.22 4.26
CA THR A 88 6.82 2.86 2.95
C THR A 88 8.07 2.47 2.17
N LEU A 89 9.22 2.35 2.82
CA LEU A 89 10.46 1.87 2.21
C LEU A 89 10.35 0.40 1.78
N HIS A 90 9.61 -0.43 2.52
CA HIS A 90 9.28 -1.79 2.04
C HIS A 90 8.40 -1.75 0.79
N CYS A 91 7.39 -0.88 0.72
CA CYS A 91 6.58 -0.71 -0.49
C CYS A 91 7.44 -0.28 -1.69
N VAL A 92 8.43 0.60 -1.46
CA VAL A 92 9.40 1.02 -2.50
C VAL A 92 10.27 -0.14 -2.95
N ALA A 93 10.83 -0.92 -2.02
CA ALA A 93 11.63 -2.10 -2.35
C ALA A 93 10.83 -3.13 -3.17
N GLU A 94 9.58 -3.40 -2.79
CA GLU A 94 8.69 -4.30 -3.54
C GLU A 94 8.33 -3.74 -4.92
N ALA A 95 8.12 -2.43 -5.06
CA ALA A 95 7.90 -1.80 -6.37
C ALA A 95 9.14 -1.90 -7.28
N GLN A 96 10.33 -1.67 -6.73
CA GLN A 96 11.59 -1.77 -7.48
C GLN A 96 11.89 -3.21 -7.93
N LYS A 97 11.60 -4.22 -7.09
CA LYS A 97 11.70 -5.64 -7.48
C LYS A 97 10.84 -6.00 -8.69
N GLN A 98 9.73 -5.30 -8.88
CA GLN A 98 8.84 -5.45 -10.04
C GLN A 98 9.31 -4.62 -11.26
N GLY A 99 10.50 -4.01 -11.21
CA GLY A 99 11.03 -3.13 -12.25
C GLY A 99 10.42 -1.72 -12.26
N GLY A 100 9.70 -1.34 -11.20
CA GLY A 100 9.05 -0.04 -11.10
C GLY A 100 9.99 1.08 -10.65
N VAL A 101 9.97 2.21 -11.34
CA VAL A 101 10.70 3.42 -10.93
C VAL A 101 9.97 4.09 -9.76
N CYS A 102 10.71 4.40 -8.70
CA CYS A 102 10.19 5.01 -7.48
C CYS A 102 10.78 6.39 -7.25
N ALA A 103 10.00 7.28 -6.64
CA ALA A 103 10.46 8.59 -6.21
C ALA A 103 10.08 8.88 -4.76
N PHE A 104 10.96 9.55 -4.03
CA PHE A 104 10.79 9.92 -2.64
C PHE A 104 10.92 11.45 -2.50
N VAL A 105 9.82 12.09 -2.14
CA VAL A 105 9.76 13.52 -1.82
C VAL A 105 9.88 13.66 -0.30
N ASP A 106 11.11 13.89 0.16
CA ASP A 106 11.49 14.01 1.57
C ASP A 106 11.39 15.47 2.00
N ALA A 107 10.19 15.87 2.43
CA ALA A 107 9.92 17.16 3.03
C ALA A 107 10.33 17.21 4.52
N GLU A 108 10.51 16.07 5.20
CA GLU A 108 11.02 16.03 6.57
C GLU A 108 12.56 16.09 6.66
N HIS A 109 13.26 15.94 5.54
CA HIS A 109 14.73 15.85 5.47
C HIS A 109 15.32 14.79 6.41
N ALA A 110 14.61 13.67 6.56
CA ALA A 110 14.87 12.66 7.58
C ALA A 110 15.12 11.25 7.02
N LEU A 111 15.17 11.09 5.70
CA LEU A 111 15.45 9.79 5.08
C LEU A 111 16.89 9.36 5.35
N ASP A 112 17.08 8.18 5.96
CA ASP A 112 18.38 7.52 6.11
C ASP A 112 18.64 6.57 4.93
N PRO A 113 19.60 6.88 4.03
CA PRO A 113 19.92 6.02 2.91
C PRO A 113 20.46 4.65 3.34
N GLN A 114 21.25 4.58 4.41
CA GLN A 114 21.83 3.32 4.87
C GLN A 114 20.73 2.37 5.36
N TYR A 115 19.76 2.90 6.10
CA TYR A 115 18.60 2.14 6.52
C TYR A 115 17.76 1.69 5.33
N ALA A 116 17.45 2.58 4.39
CA ALA A 116 16.70 2.24 3.17
C ALA A 116 17.36 1.10 2.38
N ARG A 117 18.69 1.13 2.20
CA ARG A 117 19.44 0.06 1.54
C ARG A 117 19.29 -1.29 2.26
N LYS A 118 19.34 -1.30 3.60
CA LYS A 118 19.12 -2.52 4.40
C LYS A 118 17.72 -3.10 4.23
N LEU A 119 16.73 -2.26 3.95
CA LEU A 119 15.35 -2.69 3.67
C LEU A 119 15.15 -3.20 2.23
N GLY A 120 16.22 -3.25 1.43
CA GLY A 120 16.18 -3.72 0.05
C GLY A 120 15.80 -2.66 -0.98
N VAL A 121 15.85 -1.39 -0.61
CA VAL A 121 15.68 -0.28 -1.56
C VAL A 121 16.95 -0.14 -2.41
N ASP A 122 16.78 -0.13 -3.73
CA ASP A 122 17.83 0.22 -4.66
C ASP A 122 17.98 1.74 -4.68
N LEU A 123 19.04 2.23 -4.02
CA LEU A 123 19.30 3.66 -3.90
C LEU A 123 19.81 4.28 -5.19
N ASP A 124 20.39 3.50 -6.10
CA ASP A 124 21.01 4.02 -7.30
C ASP A 124 19.92 4.44 -8.32
N GLU A 125 18.77 3.77 -8.25
CA GLU A 125 17.59 4.02 -9.09
C GLU A 125 16.45 4.79 -8.37
N LEU A 126 16.59 5.08 -7.07
CA LEU A 126 15.59 5.83 -6.31
C LEU A 126 15.72 7.34 -6.58
N LEU A 127 14.70 7.94 -7.18
CA LEU A 127 14.64 9.39 -7.35
C LEU A 127 14.37 10.06 -5.99
N ILE A 128 15.16 11.05 -5.59
CA ILE A 128 14.95 11.81 -4.35
C ILE A 128 14.73 13.30 -4.65
N SER A 129 13.81 13.92 -3.93
CA SER A 129 13.58 15.36 -3.95
C SER A 129 13.43 15.87 -2.53
N GLN A 130 14.13 16.96 -2.22
CA GLN A 130 14.06 17.67 -0.94
C GLN A 130 13.56 19.11 -1.21
N PRO A 131 12.23 19.31 -1.24
CA PRO A 131 11.64 20.59 -1.62
C PRO A 131 11.66 21.60 -0.46
N ASP A 132 11.76 22.88 -0.80
CA ASP A 132 11.73 24.00 0.16
C ASP A 132 10.31 24.35 0.61
N THR A 133 9.30 24.08 -0.22
CA THR A 133 7.90 24.46 0.03
C THR A 133 6.91 23.34 -0.30
N GLY A 134 5.74 23.37 0.35
CA GLY A 134 4.65 22.44 0.07
C GLY A 134 4.14 22.52 -1.37
N GLU A 135 4.05 23.73 -1.94
CA GLU A 135 3.69 23.93 -3.35
C GLU A 135 4.68 23.25 -4.29
N GLN A 136 5.98 23.51 -4.10
CA GLN A 136 7.04 22.91 -4.91
C GLN A 136 7.02 21.38 -4.81
N ALA A 137 6.89 20.83 -3.60
CA ALA A 137 6.80 19.39 -3.37
C ALA A 137 5.66 18.77 -4.21
N LEU A 138 4.46 19.38 -4.16
CA LEU A 138 3.27 18.88 -4.85
C LEU A 138 3.36 19.09 -6.38
N GLU A 139 4.05 20.12 -6.85
CA GLU A 139 4.35 20.30 -8.28
C GLU A 139 5.34 19.28 -8.82
N ILE A 140 6.34 18.89 -8.02
CA ILE A 140 7.28 17.81 -8.34
C ILE A 140 6.51 16.48 -8.45
N VAL A 141 5.69 16.13 -7.45
CA VAL A 141 4.83 14.93 -7.49
C VAL A 141 3.98 14.92 -8.77
N ASP A 142 3.34 16.04 -9.08
CA ASP A 142 2.44 16.18 -10.22
C ASP A 142 3.16 16.07 -11.56
N THR A 143 4.42 16.51 -11.63
CA THR A 143 5.29 16.37 -12.81
C THR A 143 5.76 14.92 -12.99
N LEU A 144 6.22 14.29 -11.90
CA LEU A 144 6.63 12.88 -11.91
C LEU A 144 5.48 11.96 -12.34
N VAL A 145 4.28 12.16 -11.77
CA VAL A 145 3.08 11.40 -12.12
C VAL A 145 2.70 11.61 -13.59
N ARG A 146 2.75 12.85 -14.10
CA ARG A 146 2.42 13.12 -15.51
C ARG A 146 3.42 12.57 -16.51
N SER A 147 4.67 12.34 -16.12
CA SER A 147 5.67 11.74 -17.00
C SER A 147 5.28 10.33 -17.46
N GLY A 148 4.48 9.62 -16.66
CA GLY A 148 4.13 8.21 -16.90
C GLY A 148 5.30 7.24 -16.68
N ALA A 149 6.49 7.72 -16.34
CA ALA A 149 7.68 6.90 -16.11
C ALA A 149 7.78 6.38 -14.67
N VAL A 150 7.16 7.06 -13.71
CA VAL A 150 7.23 6.71 -12.29
C VAL A 150 6.06 5.83 -11.90
N SER A 151 6.36 4.71 -11.24
CA SER A 151 5.37 3.73 -10.76
C SER A 151 4.87 4.05 -9.35
N MET A 152 5.72 4.64 -8.51
CA MET A 152 5.40 4.98 -7.12
C MET A 152 6.05 6.31 -6.70
N VAL A 153 5.28 7.20 -6.08
CA VAL A 153 5.79 8.42 -5.44
C VAL A 153 5.43 8.44 -3.97
N ILE A 154 6.44 8.65 -3.12
CA ILE A 154 6.28 8.83 -1.68
C ILE A 154 6.38 10.32 -1.35
N VAL A 155 5.52 10.79 -0.44
CA VAL A 155 5.60 12.14 0.14
C VAL A 155 5.73 12.00 1.66
N ASP A 156 6.93 12.26 2.18
CA ASP A 156 7.26 12.20 3.61
C ASP A 156 7.62 13.60 4.14
N SER A 157 6.73 14.32 4.82
CA SER A 157 5.34 13.99 5.13
C SER A 157 4.42 15.16 4.83
N VAL A 158 3.11 14.90 4.80
CA VAL A 158 2.09 15.95 4.65
C VAL A 158 2.28 17.04 5.70
N ALA A 159 2.67 16.69 6.94
CA ALA A 159 2.84 17.68 7.98
C ALA A 159 3.97 18.68 7.70
N ALA A 160 4.95 18.29 6.88
CA ALA A 160 6.09 19.12 6.46
C ALA A 160 5.86 19.86 5.14
N LEU A 161 4.69 19.71 4.49
CA LEU A 161 4.33 20.46 3.29
C LEU A 161 3.94 21.91 3.62
N THR A 162 4.88 22.67 4.16
CA THR A 162 4.66 24.03 4.63
C THR A 162 4.42 24.96 3.44
N PRO A 163 3.26 25.64 3.36
CA PRO A 163 2.97 26.59 2.29
C PRO A 163 4.00 27.71 2.25
N LYS A 164 4.35 28.19 1.06
CA LYS A 164 5.31 29.30 0.89
C LYS A 164 4.97 30.53 1.74
N SER A 165 3.69 30.91 1.80
CA SER A 165 3.23 32.06 2.60
C SER A 165 3.41 31.87 4.10
N GLU A 166 3.47 30.62 4.58
CA GLU A 166 3.72 30.30 5.99
C GLU A 166 5.22 30.32 6.31
N LEU A 167 6.07 29.90 5.36
CA LEU A 167 7.53 29.95 5.49
C LEU A 167 8.10 31.37 5.43
N GLU A 168 7.51 32.24 4.60
CA GLU A 168 7.93 33.64 4.46
C GLU A 168 7.33 34.56 5.55
N GLY A 169 6.36 34.06 6.33
CA GLY A 169 5.73 34.81 7.42
C GLY A 169 6.54 34.78 8.71
N ASP A 170 6.20 35.66 9.65
CA ASP A 170 6.86 35.69 10.95
C ASP A 170 6.32 34.59 11.88
N MET A 171 7.16 34.11 12.81
CA MET A 171 6.74 33.15 13.82
C MET A 171 5.61 33.74 14.69
N GLY A 172 4.42 33.13 14.60
CA GLY A 172 3.22 33.59 15.32
C GLY A 172 2.15 34.19 14.40
N ASP A 173 2.44 34.37 13.11
CA ASP A 173 1.43 34.78 12.14
C ASP A 173 0.31 33.75 11.99
N SER A 174 -0.91 34.25 11.87
CA SER A 174 -2.09 33.41 11.71
C SER A 174 -2.20 32.87 10.27
N SER A 175 -1.79 31.62 10.07
CA SER A 175 -1.92 30.90 8.78
C SER A 175 -3.11 29.91 8.78
N VAL A 176 -4.28 30.32 9.28
CA VAL A 176 -5.43 29.42 9.45
C VAL A 176 -5.88 28.80 8.12
N GLY A 177 -5.73 27.48 8.01
CA GLY A 177 -6.28 26.67 6.92
C GLY A 177 -5.54 26.76 5.59
N VAL A 178 -4.39 27.45 5.51
CA VAL A 178 -3.59 27.54 4.28
C VAL A 178 -3.17 26.14 3.82
N HIS A 179 -2.65 25.34 4.75
CA HIS A 179 -2.24 23.96 4.51
C HIS A 179 -3.39 23.09 3.97
N ALA A 180 -4.60 23.21 4.53
CA ALA A 180 -5.77 22.45 4.08
C ALA A 180 -6.23 22.85 2.67
N ARG A 181 -6.10 24.14 2.31
CA ARG A 181 -6.42 24.64 0.96
C ARG A 181 -5.42 24.12 -0.07
N LEU A 182 -4.13 24.17 0.25
CA LEU A 182 -3.05 23.62 -0.58
C LEU A 182 -3.33 22.14 -0.92
N MET A 183 -3.56 21.32 0.10
CA MET A 183 -3.86 19.90 -0.09
C MET A 183 -5.15 19.67 -0.91
N SER A 184 -6.20 20.48 -0.68
CA SER A 184 -7.45 20.37 -1.44
C SER A 184 -7.26 20.67 -2.93
N GLN A 185 -6.46 21.68 -3.25
CA GLN A 185 -6.13 22.04 -4.63
C GLN A 185 -5.25 20.98 -5.28
N ALA A 186 -4.22 20.52 -4.58
CA ALA A 186 -3.30 19.51 -5.08
C ALA A 186 -4.01 18.18 -5.38
N MET A 187 -4.84 17.69 -4.45
CA MET A 187 -5.59 16.45 -4.66
C MET A 187 -6.53 16.53 -5.86
N ARG A 188 -7.16 17.69 -6.10
CA ARG A 188 -8.03 17.91 -7.26
C ARG A 188 -7.27 17.80 -8.59
N LYS A 189 -6.02 18.28 -8.62
CA LYS A 189 -5.15 18.23 -9.81
C LYS A 189 -4.56 16.83 -10.02
N LEU A 190 -4.00 16.26 -8.95
CA LEU A 190 -3.26 15.01 -8.95
C LEU A 190 -4.12 13.78 -9.27
N THR A 191 -5.32 13.68 -8.71
CA THR A 191 -6.13 12.44 -8.77
C THR A 191 -6.34 11.93 -10.19
N SER A 192 -6.60 12.82 -11.15
CA SER A 192 -6.81 12.43 -12.54
C SER A 192 -5.51 11.96 -13.21
N SER A 193 -4.38 12.59 -12.90
CA SER A 193 -3.06 12.24 -13.43
C SER A 193 -2.57 10.91 -12.85
N ILE A 194 -2.78 10.69 -11.56
CA ILE A 194 -2.45 9.44 -10.84
C ILE A 194 -3.20 8.27 -11.48
N SER A 195 -4.51 8.42 -11.71
CA SER A 195 -5.30 7.36 -12.33
C SER A 195 -4.91 7.05 -13.78
N ARG A 196 -4.48 8.06 -14.56
CA ARG A 196 -4.09 7.85 -15.97
C ARG A 196 -2.68 7.28 -16.14
N SER A 197 -1.76 7.62 -15.23
CA SER A 197 -0.37 7.15 -15.28
C SER A 197 -0.16 5.78 -14.62
N ASN A 198 -1.19 5.26 -13.94
CA ASN A 198 -1.08 4.11 -13.05
C ASN A 198 -0.02 4.26 -11.93
N CYS A 199 0.46 5.49 -11.69
CA CYS A 199 1.40 5.78 -10.61
C CYS A 199 0.67 5.71 -9.25
N MET A 200 1.20 4.94 -8.30
CA MET A 200 0.77 5.00 -6.91
C MET A 200 1.36 6.22 -6.23
N VAL A 201 0.57 6.94 -5.41
CA VAL A 201 1.10 8.04 -4.58
C VAL A 201 0.77 7.80 -3.12
N ILE A 202 1.81 7.64 -2.30
CA ILE A 202 1.70 7.40 -0.87
C ILE A 202 2.05 8.67 -0.11
N PHE A 203 1.11 9.16 0.69
CA PHE A 203 1.33 10.26 1.61
C PHE A 203 1.55 9.70 3.02
N ILE A 204 2.72 9.99 3.59
CA ILE A 204 2.95 9.79 5.02
C ILE A 204 2.37 10.99 5.76
N ASN A 205 1.68 10.74 6.87
CA ASN A 205 1.05 11.79 7.66
C ASN A 205 1.20 11.55 9.16
N GLN A 206 1.10 12.62 9.92
CA GLN A 206 1.21 12.60 11.37
C GLN A 206 -0.17 12.73 12.03
N ILE A 207 -0.28 12.22 13.25
CA ILE A 207 -1.47 12.46 14.09
C ILE A 207 -1.34 13.83 14.77
N ARG A 208 -2.46 14.54 14.85
CA ARG A 208 -2.68 15.76 15.64
C ARG A 208 -3.96 15.58 16.45
N MET A 209 -4.12 16.37 17.51
CA MET A 209 -5.33 16.38 18.32
C MET A 209 -6.20 17.59 17.96
N LYS A 210 -7.50 17.38 17.79
CA LYS A 210 -8.49 18.46 17.70
C LYS A 210 -8.84 18.93 19.11
N ILE A 211 -8.55 20.19 19.39
CA ILE A 211 -8.92 20.84 20.64
C ILE A 211 -10.45 20.98 20.71
N GLY A 212 -11.04 20.71 21.88
CA GLY A 212 -12.47 20.94 22.13
C GLY A 212 -13.42 19.78 21.76
N VAL A 213 -12.89 18.60 21.40
CA VAL A 213 -13.73 17.40 21.17
C VAL A 213 -14.07 16.74 22.51
N MET A 214 -15.34 16.78 22.90
CA MET A 214 -15.84 16.15 24.14
C MET A 214 -16.35 14.71 23.94
N PHE A 215 -16.60 14.28 22.70
CA PHE A 215 -17.12 12.94 22.38
C PHE A 215 -16.45 12.37 21.13
N GLY A 216 -16.09 11.08 21.16
CA GLY A 216 -15.37 10.40 20.08
C GLY A 216 -13.85 10.55 20.17
N SER A 217 -13.13 10.14 19.11
CA SER A 217 -11.67 10.28 19.06
C SER A 217 -11.26 11.72 18.71
N PRO A 218 -10.37 12.37 19.49
CA PRO A 218 -9.85 13.69 19.17
C PRO A 218 -8.76 13.65 18.07
N GLU A 219 -8.33 12.46 17.64
CA GLU A 219 -7.25 12.33 16.66
C GLU A 219 -7.68 12.78 15.25
N THR A 220 -6.80 13.50 14.57
CA THR A 220 -6.91 13.88 13.18
C THR A 220 -5.55 13.82 12.48
N THR A 221 -5.56 13.89 11.16
CA THR A 221 -4.34 14.02 10.35
C THR A 221 -4.18 15.45 9.84
N THR A 222 -2.95 15.83 9.50
CA THR A 222 -2.60 17.15 8.94
C THR A 222 -3.08 17.26 7.49
N GLY A 223 -3.22 18.49 6.96
CA GLY A 223 -3.66 18.72 5.57
C GLY A 223 -5.17 18.79 5.36
N GLY A 224 -5.95 18.91 6.43
CA GLY A 224 -7.41 19.00 6.37
C GLY A 224 -8.08 17.66 6.02
N ASN A 225 -9.23 17.72 5.34
CA ASN A 225 -10.01 16.51 5.02
C ASN A 225 -9.80 15.98 3.60
N ALA A 226 -9.15 16.75 2.71
CA ALA A 226 -9.03 16.40 1.29
C ALA A 226 -8.42 15.01 1.12
N LEU A 227 -7.22 14.79 1.67
CA LEU A 227 -6.52 13.51 1.57
C LEU A 227 -7.40 12.34 2.05
N LYS A 228 -8.14 12.51 3.16
CA LYS A 228 -9.06 11.48 3.66
C LYS A 228 -10.11 11.05 2.64
N PHE A 229 -10.61 11.95 1.80
CA PHE A 229 -11.60 11.64 0.76
C PHE A 229 -10.97 11.04 -0.50
N TYR A 230 -9.85 11.60 -0.93
CA TYR A 230 -9.15 11.19 -2.15
C TYR A 230 -8.42 9.85 -2.01
N SER A 231 -7.86 9.54 -0.83
CA SER A 231 -7.18 8.26 -0.60
C SER A 231 -8.12 7.08 -0.84
N SER A 232 -7.65 6.09 -1.60
CA SER A 232 -8.36 4.82 -1.80
C SER A 232 -8.12 3.88 -0.63
N VAL A 233 -6.92 3.90 -0.07
CA VAL A 233 -6.56 3.15 1.14
C VAL A 233 -6.02 4.14 2.17
N ARG A 234 -6.42 3.95 3.44
CA ARG A 234 -5.85 4.66 4.58
C ARG A 234 -5.41 3.66 5.63
N LEU A 235 -4.16 3.77 6.06
CA LEU A 235 -3.54 2.87 7.04
C LEU A 235 -3.23 3.66 8.33
N ASP A 236 -3.72 3.16 9.46
CA ASP A 236 -3.36 3.63 10.81
C ASP A 236 -2.33 2.66 11.38
N ILE A 237 -1.07 3.10 11.44
CA ILE A 237 0.07 2.30 11.90
C ILE A 237 0.51 2.77 13.29
N ARG A 238 0.60 1.82 14.24
CA ARG A 238 0.94 2.08 15.64
C ARG A 238 1.93 1.06 16.18
N ARG A 239 2.89 1.54 16.96
CA ARG A 239 3.67 0.70 17.87
C ARG A 239 2.77 0.28 19.03
N ILE A 240 2.64 -1.03 19.25
CA ILE A 240 1.82 -1.60 20.34
C ILE A 240 2.69 -2.24 21.44
N GLY A 241 3.96 -2.53 21.16
CA GLY A 241 4.88 -3.12 22.12
C GLY A 241 6.34 -2.99 21.72
N ALA A 242 7.23 -3.39 22.63
CA ALA A 242 8.67 -3.51 22.38
C ALA A 242 9.03 -5.00 22.34
N LEU A 243 9.84 -5.39 21.35
CA LEU A 243 10.43 -6.73 21.27
C LEU A 243 11.78 -6.68 21.98
N LYS A 244 11.99 -7.61 22.91
CA LYS A 244 13.22 -7.68 23.71
C LYS A 244 13.93 -8.99 23.49
N ASP A 245 15.24 -8.91 23.29
CA ASP A 245 16.13 -10.05 23.50
C ASP A 245 16.89 -9.79 24.81
N ARG A 246 16.57 -10.58 25.84
CA ARG A 246 17.01 -10.35 27.23
C ARG A 246 16.68 -8.93 27.69
N ASP A 247 17.68 -8.07 27.84
CA ASP A 247 17.54 -6.69 28.31
C ASP A 247 17.54 -5.65 27.17
N GLU A 248 17.88 -6.05 25.93
CA GLU A 248 17.98 -5.15 24.79
C GLU A 248 16.68 -5.10 23.99
N VAL A 249 16.27 -3.89 23.58
CA VAL A 249 15.12 -3.71 22.71
C VAL A 249 15.57 -3.86 21.26
N VAL A 250 15.23 -4.99 20.64
CA VAL A 250 15.66 -5.37 19.28
C VAL A 250 14.66 -4.96 18.19
N GLY A 251 13.46 -4.53 18.58
CA GLY A 251 12.44 -4.11 17.64
C GLY A 251 11.13 -3.67 18.29
N ASN A 252 10.13 -3.47 17.46
CA ASN A 252 8.80 -3.02 17.83
C ASN A 252 7.74 -3.96 17.31
N GLN A 253 6.80 -4.31 18.20
CA GLN A 253 5.56 -4.93 17.76
C GLN A 253 4.65 -3.83 17.23
N THR A 254 4.21 -3.98 15.98
CA THR A 254 3.49 -2.95 15.23
C THR A 254 2.13 -3.48 14.80
N ARG A 255 1.11 -2.63 14.92
CA ARG A 255 -0.25 -2.90 14.42
C ARG A 255 -0.57 -1.92 13.30
N VAL A 256 -1.10 -2.44 12.20
CA VAL A 256 -1.65 -1.63 11.11
C VAL A 256 -3.13 -1.93 10.96
N LYS A 257 -3.96 -0.89 10.98
CA LYS A 257 -5.40 -0.98 10.71
C LYS A 257 -5.74 -0.32 9.39
N VAL A 258 -6.47 -1.04 8.53
CA VAL A 258 -6.99 -0.51 7.27
C VAL A 258 -8.25 0.31 7.56
N VAL A 259 -8.11 1.60 7.89
CA VAL A 259 -9.24 2.45 8.29
C VAL A 259 -10.10 2.91 7.11
N LYS A 260 -9.58 2.79 5.88
CA LYS A 260 -10.33 3.00 4.64
C LYS A 260 -9.80 2.07 3.58
N ASN A 261 -10.70 1.46 2.82
CA ASN A 261 -10.37 0.63 1.66
C ASN A 261 -11.49 0.78 0.62
N LYS A 262 -11.15 1.24 -0.59
CA LYS A 262 -12.08 1.35 -1.73
C LYS A 262 -11.99 0.18 -2.70
N VAL A 263 -11.07 -0.75 -2.49
CA VAL A 263 -10.77 -1.86 -3.41
C VAL A 263 -11.09 -3.23 -2.81
N ALA A 264 -11.19 -3.32 -1.48
CA ALA A 264 -11.69 -4.49 -0.75
C ALA A 264 -12.36 -4.06 0.58
N PRO A 265 -12.93 -4.98 1.37
CA PRO A 265 -13.52 -4.65 2.67
C PRO A 265 -12.52 -3.96 3.63
N PRO A 266 -12.90 -2.83 4.26
CA PRO A 266 -12.05 -2.11 5.21
C PRO A 266 -12.06 -2.75 6.61
N PHE A 267 -11.34 -2.11 7.54
CA PHE A 267 -11.29 -2.34 8.99
C PHE A 267 -10.61 -3.61 9.48
N LYS A 268 -10.05 -4.41 8.57
CA LYS A 268 -9.08 -5.45 8.94
C LYS A 268 -7.87 -4.81 9.61
N GLN A 269 -7.26 -5.55 10.53
CA GLN A 269 -6.06 -5.17 11.25
C GLN A 269 -5.06 -6.32 11.23
N VAL A 270 -3.79 -5.97 11.23
CA VAL A 270 -2.68 -6.90 11.20
C VAL A 270 -1.65 -6.48 12.22
N GLU A 271 -0.94 -7.46 12.76
CA GLU A 271 0.15 -7.25 13.69
C GLU A 271 1.37 -7.95 13.12
N PHE A 272 2.50 -7.24 13.13
CA PHE A 272 3.78 -7.75 12.67
C PHE A 272 4.91 -7.05 13.42
N ASP A 273 6.09 -7.64 13.34
CA ASP A 273 7.28 -7.15 14.02
C ASP A 273 8.11 -6.29 13.06
N ILE A 274 8.54 -5.12 13.54
CA ILE A 274 9.55 -4.30 12.88
C ILE A 274 10.85 -4.42 13.68
N MET A 275 11.83 -5.11 13.12
CA MET A 275 13.15 -5.32 13.70
C MET A 275 14.06 -4.14 13.35
N TYR A 276 14.85 -3.65 14.30
CA TYR A 276 15.77 -2.56 14.04
C TYR A 276 16.88 -2.99 13.09
N GLY A 277 17.12 -2.20 12.04
CA GLY A 277 18.11 -2.50 11.01
C GLY A 277 17.70 -3.56 9.96
N GLU A 278 16.61 -4.31 10.18
CA GLU A 278 16.09 -5.31 9.22
C GLU A 278 14.72 -4.94 8.63
N GLY A 279 13.91 -4.17 9.36
CA GLY A 279 12.55 -3.80 8.93
C GLY A 279 11.49 -4.83 9.29
N ILE A 280 10.46 -4.95 8.46
CA ILE A 280 9.33 -5.86 8.67
C ILE A 280 9.83 -7.31 8.63
N SER A 281 9.54 -8.06 9.70
CA SER A 281 9.93 -9.47 9.83
C SER A 281 8.96 -10.38 9.09
N LYS A 282 9.14 -10.52 7.77
CA LYS A 282 8.35 -11.41 6.89
C LYS A 282 8.27 -12.85 7.42
N MET A 283 9.38 -13.42 7.88
CA MET A 283 9.41 -14.80 8.42
C MET A 283 8.61 -14.95 9.71
N GLY A 284 8.55 -13.90 10.53
CA GLY A 284 7.71 -13.89 11.73
C GLY A 284 6.22 -13.90 11.37
N GLU A 285 5.82 -13.08 10.40
CA GLU A 285 4.45 -13.10 9.88
C GLU A 285 4.08 -14.43 9.26
N LEU A 286 5.00 -15.02 8.49
CA LEU A 286 4.79 -16.30 7.83
C LEU A 286 4.48 -17.42 8.83
N LEU A 287 5.21 -17.47 9.94
CA LEU A 287 4.95 -18.42 11.03
C LEU A 287 3.59 -18.17 11.69
N ASP A 288 3.31 -16.91 12.07
CA ASP A 288 2.08 -16.58 12.78
C ASP A 288 0.83 -16.84 11.93
N LEU A 289 0.90 -16.46 10.64
CA LEU A 289 -0.16 -16.71 9.67
C LEU A 289 -0.26 -18.19 9.31
N GLY A 290 0.87 -18.90 9.16
CA GLY A 290 0.91 -20.32 8.88
C GLY A 290 0.25 -21.14 10.00
N VAL A 291 0.52 -20.80 11.26
CA VAL A 291 -0.14 -21.43 12.42
C VAL A 291 -1.63 -21.13 12.42
N LYS A 292 -2.01 -19.88 12.17
CA LYS A 292 -3.42 -19.47 12.14
C LYS A 292 -4.20 -20.14 11.00
N ALA A 293 -3.56 -20.36 9.86
CA ALA A 293 -4.14 -21.02 8.69
C ALA A 293 -4.11 -22.55 8.78
N GLY A 294 -3.46 -23.13 9.81
CA GLY A 294 -3.28 -24.58 9.94
C GLY A 294 -2.27 -25.18 8.95
N VAL A 295 -1.45 -24.33 8.31
CA VAL A 295 -0.37 -24.75 7.41
C VAL A 295 0.86 -25.17 8.20
N VAL A 296 1.14 -24.47 9.31
CA VAL A 296 2.24 -24.76 10.23
C VAL A 296 1.66 -25.31 11.53
N GLU A 297 2.16 -26.44 12.00
CA GLU A 297 1.74 -27.05 13.25
C GLU A 297 2.56 -26.50 14.43
N LYS A 298 1.87 -26.17 15.52
CA LYS A 298 2.52 -25.72 16.77
C LYS A 298 2.17 -26.67 17.93
N SER A 299 3.17 -27.42 18.39
CA SER A 299 3.08 -28.33 19.53
C SER A 299 3.90 -27.79 20.71
N GLY A 300 3.23 -27.10 21.64
CA GLY A 300 3.90 -26.41 22.74
C GLY A 300 4.77 -25.26 22.24
N SER A 301 6.09 -25.37 22.40
CA SER A 301 7.07 -24.41 21.85
C SER A 301 7.66 -24.83 20.50
N TRP A 302 7.31 -26.00 19.96
CA TRP A 302 7.82 -26.50 18.68
C TRP A 302 6.94 -26.11 17.50
N PHE A 303 7.56 -25.74 16.39
CA PHE A 303 6.94 -25.51 15.08
C PHE A 303 7.35 -26.60 14.11
N SER A 304 6.40 -27.13 13.34
CA SER A 304 6.60 -28.15 12.31
C SER A 304 5.79 -27.83 11.05
N TYR A 305 6.26 -28.31 9.91
CA TYR A 305 5.58 -28.16 8.62
C TYR A 305 5.71 -29.48 7.84
N GLY A 306 4.56 -30.11 7.55
CA GLY A 306 4.58 -31.49 7.06
C GLY A 306 5.33 -32.40 8.03
N ASP A 307 6.32 -33.14 7.50
CA ASP A 307 7.18 -34.01 8.31
C ASP A 307 8.42 -33.28 8.88
N ASP A 308 8.67 -32.03 8.46
CA ASP A 308 9.84 -31.26 8.85
C ASP A 308 9.64 -30.51 10.17
N ARG A 309 10.65 -30.60 11.05
CA ARG A 309 10.70 -29.80 12.28
C ARG A 309 11.40 -28.48 12.01
N ILE A 310 10.59 -27.42 11.87
CA ILE A 310 11.07 -26.05 11.64
C ILE A 310 11.94 -25.55 12.80
N GLY A 311 11.53 -25.80 14.06
CA GLY A 311 12.36 -25.42 15.21
C GLY A 311 11.61 -25.24 16.52
N GLN A 312 12.37 -25.13 17.61
CA GLN A 312 11.85 -24.84 18.93
C GLN A 312 11.92 -23.34 19.22
N GLY A 313 10.77 -22.71 19.42
CA GLY A 313 10.65 -21.27 19.66
C GLY A 313 10.60 -20.46 18.37
N ARG A 314 10.04 -19.25 18.46
CA ARG A 314 9.77 -18.36 17.32
C ARG A 314 11.06 -17.94 16.60
N GLU A 315 12.11 -17.59 17.33
CA GLU A 315 13.36 -17.11 16.71
C GLU A 315 14.10 -18.20 15.94
N ASN A 316 14.24 -19.42 16.50
CA ASN A 316 14.84 -20.53 15.78
C ASN A 316 14.05 -20.89 14.51
N ALA A 317 12.71 -20.85 14.61
CA ALA A 317 11.86 -21.10 13.46
C ALA A 317 12.02 -20.02 12.36
N LYS A 318 12.21 -18.75 12.74
CA LYS A 318 12.52 -17.67 11.79
C LYS A 318 13.85 -17.91 11.10
N THR A 319 14.89 -18.30 11.85
CA THR A 319 16.21 -18.62 11.28
C THR A 319 16.12 -19.77 10.28
N PHE A 320 15.42 -20.86 10.64
CA PHE A 320 15.19 -21.98 9.73
C PHE A 320 14.52 -21.54 8.43
N LEU A 321 13.47 -20.72 8.48
CA LEU A 321 12.79 -20.23 7.28
C LEU A 321 13.64 -19.26 6.45
N LYS A 322 14.52 -18.48 7.10
CA LYS A 322 15.50 -17.65 6.37
C LYS A 322 16.50 -18.53 5.61
N GLU A 323 16.96 -19.62 6.22
CA GLU A 323 17.93 -20.56 5.62
C GLU A 323 17.28 -21.49 4.58
N ASN A 324 15.98 -21.79 4.71
CA ASN A 324 15.24 -22.71 3.85
C ASN A 324 14.18 -21.96 3.04
N THR A 325 14.62 -21.12 2.11
CA THR A 325 13.74 -20.22 1.33
C THR A 325 12.65 -20.97 0.57
N ARG A 326 12.94 -22.18 0.05
CA ARG A 326 11.94 -23.02 -0.64
C ARG A 326 10.73 -23.34 0.24
N ILE A 327 10.96 -23.75 1.49
CA ILE A 327 9.89 -24.06 2.45
C ILE A 327 9.12 -22.78 2.81
N ALA A 328 9.83 -21.66 2.98
CA ALA A 328 9.19 -20.39 3.26
C ALA A 328 8.23 -19.95 2.14
N LEU A 329 8.65 -20.10 0.87
CA LEU A 329 7.81 -19.79 -0.30
C LEU A 329 6.60 -20.73 -0.38
N GLU A 330 6.78 -22.03 -0.16
CA GLU A 330 5.66 -22.98 -0.20
C GLU A 330 4.60 -22.68 0.89
N ILE A 331 5.06 -22.33 2.11
CA ILE A 331 4.16 -21.89 3.19
C ILE A 331 3.45 -20.60 2.79
N GLU A 332 4.16 -19.65 2.19
CA GLU A 332 3.59 -18.37 1.75
C GLU A 332 2.49 -18.58 0.71
N ASP A 333 2.74 -19.41 -0.30
CA ASP A 333 1.77 -19.73 -1.35
C ASP A 333 0.52 -20.39 -0.78
N LYS A 334 0.68 -21.36 0.14
CA LYS A 334 -0.47 -22.01 0.81
C LYS A 334 -1.29 -21.01 1.62
N ILE A 335 -0.63 -20.08 2.33
CA ILE A 335 -1.31 -19.03 3.08
C ILE A 335 -2.05 -18.08 2.13
N ARG A 336 -1.41 -17.65 1.05
CA ARG A 336 -2.01 -16.74 0.05
C ARG A 336 -3.21 -17.39 -0.66
N ALA A 337 -3.08 -18.65 -1.07
CA ALA A 337 -4.16 -19.44 -1.68
C ALA A 337 -5.36 -19.60 -0.74
N ALA A 338 -5.13 -19.86 0.55
CA ALA A 338 -6.18 -19.93 1.56
C ALA A 338 -6.97 -18.62 1.72
N HIS A 339 -6.41 -17.49 1.28
CA HIS A 339 -7.02 -16.16 1.33
C HIS A 339 -7.46 -15.63 -0.04
N GLY A 340 -7.43 -16.46 -1.09
CA GLY A 340 -7.86 -16.09 -2.45
C GLY A 340 -6.92 -15.10 -3.16
N LEU A 341 -5.64 -15.09 -2.79
CA LEU A 341 -4.60 -14.27 -3.41
C LEU A 341 -3.66 -15.17 -4.21
N GLU A 342 -4.06 -15.65 -5.37
CA GLU A 342 -3.15 -16.38 -6.26
C GLU A 342 -2.24 -15.39 -6.98
N PHE A 343 -0.91 -15.52 -6.84
CA PHE A 343 0.08 -14.77 -7.61
C PHE A 343 0.94 -15.73 -8.43
N ASP A 344 1.27 -15.33 -9.66
CA ASP A 344 2.30 -15.95 -10.47
C ASP A 344 3.67 -15.54 -9.90
N MET A 345 4.44 -16.49 -9.36
CA MET A 345 5.80 -16.24 -8.84
C MET A 345 6.65 -15.46 -9.86
N PRO A 346 7.46 -14.46 -9.44
CA PRO A 346 8.44 -13.82 -10.30
C PRO A 346 9.44 -14.85 -10.85
N GLU A 347 9.77 -14.80 -12.14
CA GLU A 347 10.67 -15.78 -12.80
C GLU A 347 12.06 -15.91 -12.14
N VAL A 348 12.51 -14.86 -11.45
CA VAL A 348 13.80 -14.83 -10.74
C VAL A 348 13.80 -15.80 -9.55
N GLU A 349 12.69 -15.92 -8.83
CA GLU A 349 12.55 -16.86 -7.72
C GLU A 349 12.27 -18.29 -8.22
N LYS A 350 11.56 -18.44 -9.34
CA LYS A 350 11.39 -19.76 -10.02
C LYS A 350 12.73 -20.37 -10.44
N LYS A 351 13.71 -19.54 -10.86
CA LYS A 351 15.05 -20.01 -11.25
C LYS A 351 15.91 -20.43 -10.06
N ALA A 352 15.86 -19.68 -8.94
CA ALA A 352 16.58 -20.06 -7.72
C ALA A 352 16.10 -21.40 -7.15
N VAL A 353 14.80 -21.69 -7.26
CA VAL A 353 14.22 -22.99 -6.87
C VAL A 353 14.66 -24.12 -7.82
N ALA A 354 14.82 -23.83 -9.12
CA ALA A 354 15.22 -24.82 -10.11
C ALA A 354 16.73 -25.15 -10.07
N GLU A 355 17.58 -24.22 -9.65
CA GLU A 355 19.03 -24.46 -9.50
C GLU A 355 19.34 -25.33 -8.27
N ASP A 356 18.57 -25.20 -7.18
CA ASP A 356 18.70 -26.02 -5.97
C ASP A 356 18.34 -27.51 -6.20
N ASP A 357 17.43 -27.80 -7.15
CA ASP A 357 17.08 -29.17 -7.55
C ASP A 357 18.20 -29.86 -8.38
N THR A 358 19.14 -29.09 -8.93
CA THR A 358 20.26 -29.66 -9.72
C THR A 358 21.51 -29.96 -8.89
N ASP A 359 21.72 -29.31 -7.75
CA ASP A 359 22.86 -29.58 -6.86
C ASP A 359 22.64 -30.80 -5.94
N GLY A 360 21.42 -31.34 -5.87
CA GLY A 360 21.09 -32.54 -5.10
C GLY A 360 21.21 -33.88 -5.86
N LEU A 361 21.56 -33.88 -7.15
CA LEU A 361 21.56 -35.08 -8.01
C LEU A 361 22.90 -35.43 -8.65
N ILE A 362 24.01 -34.81 -8.23
CA ILE A 362 25.36 -35.23 -8.63
C ILE A 362 26.24 -35.38 -7.38
N GLU A 363 26.09 -36.51 -6.68
CA GLU A 363 27.17 -37.34 -6.11
C GLU A 363 26.54 -38.44 -5.23
N GLY A 364 26.63 -39.69 -5.70
CA GLY A 364 26.15 -40.89 -5.01
C GLY A 364 25.88 -42.05 -5.96
#